data_AF-A4RVT2-F1
#
_entry.id   AF-A4RVT2-F1
#
_cell.length_a   1.000
_cell.length_b   1.000
_cell.length_c   1.000
_cell.angle_alpha   90.00
_cell.angle_beta   90.00
_cell.angle_gamma   90.00
#
_symmetry.space_group_name_H-M   'P 1'
#
loop_
_entity.id
_entity.type
_entity.pdbx_description
1 polymer ?
#
loop_
_entity_poly.entity_id
_entity_poly.type
_entity_poly.pdbx_seq_one_letter_code
_entity_poly.pdbx_strand_id
1 'polypeptide(L)' 'MHPPLTLDKHPICREAVIALKRCHAENALGKFLGKCNEEKWTLDACLKEQKLWKSRRNLKLARESKARLAKKLEEERAK' A
#
# COMPACT_ATOMS: atom_id res chain seq x y z
N MET A 1 10.43 3.70 -13.15
CA MET A 1 8.99 3.73 -13.41
C MET A 1 8.27 2.87 -12.38
N HIS A 2 7.33 3.41 -11.62
CA HIS A 2 6.50 2.69 -10.65
C HIS A 2 5.18 2.23 -11.32
N PRO A 3 4.52 1.16 -10.84
CA PRO A 3 3.16 0.82 -11.29
C PRO A 3 2.20 1.99 -11.04
N PRO A 4 1.09 2.12 -11.81
CA PRO A 4 0.20 3.27 -11.72
C PRO A 4 -0.31 3.48 -10.30
N LEU A 5 0.02 4.64 -9.73
CA LEU A 5 -0.42 5.07 -8.39
C LEU A 5 -1.86 5.56 -8.49
N THR A 6 -2.80 4.62 -8.39
CA THR A 6 -4.21 4.95 -8.30
C THR A 6 -4.54 5.37 -6.86
N LEU A 7 -5.24 6.50 -6.69
CA LEU A 7 -5.45 7.13 -5.37
C LEU A 7 -6.33 6.27 -4.45
N ASP A 8 -7.18 5.41 -5.02
CA ASP A 8 -8.01 4.43 -4.31
C ASP A 8 -7.17 3.37 -3.59
N LYS A 9 -6.04 2.94 -4.16
CA LYS A 9 -5.17 1.90 -3.58
C LYS A 9 -4.24 2.44 -2.49
N HIS A 10 -4.12 3.76 -2.37
CA HIS A 10 -3.13 4.47 -1.55
C HIS A 10 -3.78 5.52 -0.63
N PRO A 11 -4.73 5.14 0.24
CA PRO A 11 -5.43 6.11 1.08
C PRO A 11 -4.52 6.87 2.04
N ILE A 12 -3.46 6.22 2.55
CA ILE A 12 -2.48 6.80 3.49
C ILE A 12 -1.50 7.73 2.75
N CYS A 13 -1.08 7.35 1.54
CA CYS A 13 -0.07 8.08 0.77
C CYS A 13 -0.67 9.00 -0.28
N ARG A 14 -1.94 9.39 -0.14
CA ARG A 14 -2.68 10.18 -1.14
C ARG A 14 -1.95 11.46 -1.50
N GLU A 15 -1.48 12.19 -0.50
CA GLU A 15 -0.80 13.47 -0.68
C GLU A 15 0.56 13.30 -1.37
N ALA A 16 1.37 12.32 -0.96
CA ALA A 16 2.65 12.01 -1.61
C ALA A 16 2.47 11.59 -3.08
N VAL A 17 1.40 10.85 -3.40
CA VAL A 17 1.06 10.50 -4.79
C VAL A 17 0.68 11.74 -5.59
N ILE A 18 -0.10 12.66 -5.02
CA ILE A 18 -0.50 13.92 -5.67
C ILE A 18 0.74 14.78 -5.93
N ALA A 19 1.64 14.92 -4.95
CA ALA A 19 2.88 15.68 -5.09
C ALA A 19 3.75 15.16 -6.25
N LEU A 20 3.98 13.83 -6.31
CA LEU A 20 4.75 13.24 -7.40
C LEU A 20 4.06 13.41 -8.77
N LYS A 21 2.74 13.25 -8.82
CA LYS A 21 1.96 13.48 -10.06
C LYS A 21 2.06 14.93 -10.54
N ARG A 22 2.02 15.88 -9.61
CA ARG A 22 2.18 17.30 -9.90
C ARG A 22 3.57 17.59 -10.47
N CYS A 23 4.63 17.10 -9.81
CA CYS A 23 5.99 17.28 -10.32
C CYS A 23 6.19 16.67 -11.72
N HIS A 24 5.63 15.48 -11.97
CA HIS A 24 5.67 14.85 -13.29
C HIS A 24 4.87 15.62 -14.36
N ALA A 25 3.78 16.28 -13.99
CA ALA A 25 2.98 17.11 -14.91
C ALA A 25 3.69 18.42 -15.27
N GLU A 26 4.33 19.06 -14.29
CA GLU A 26 5.09 20.30 -14.48
C GLU A 26 6.43 20.05 -15.19
N ASN A 27 7.02 18.86 -15.03
CA ASN A 27 8.35 18.52 -15.53
C ASN A 27 8.34 17.24 -16.39
N ALA A 28 7.63 17.26 -17.53
CA ALA A 28 7.45 16.09 -18.39
C ALA A 28 8.77 15.43 -18.85
N LEU A 29 9.82 16.22 -19.15
CA LEU A 29 11.17 15.71 -19.47
C LEU A 29 12.03 15.55 -18.20
N GLY A 30 11.85 16.46 -17.23
CA GLY A 30 12.62 16.48 -15.98
C GLY A 30 12.41 15.26 -15.09
N LYS A 31 11.25 14.60 -15.19
CA LYS A 31 10.98 13.34 -14.48
C LYS A 31 11.97 12.22 -14.83
N PHE A 32 12.54 12.23 -16.04
CA PHE A 32 13.54 11.25 -16.46
C PHE A 32 14.96 11.63 -16.04
N LEU A 33 15.20 12.91 -15.79
CA LEU A 33 16.49 13.47 -15.36
C LEU A 33 16.62 13.58 -13.84
N GLY A 34 15.62 13.11 -13.08
CA GLY A 34 15.64 13.10 -11.61
C GLY A 34 15.17 14.38 -10.93
N LYS A 35 14.53 15.32 -11.64
CA LYS A 35 13.98 16.55 -11.03
C LYS A 35 12.96 16.28 -9.91
N CYS A 36 12.29 15.12 -9.94
CA CYS A 36 11.23 14.77 -8.98
C CYS A 36 11.69 13.69 -7.96
N ASN A 37 13.00 13.62 -7.68
CA ASN A 37 13.55 12.57 -6.81
C ASN A 37 13.12 12.73 -5.35
N GLU A 38 12.94 13.96 -4.87
CA GLU A 38 12.53 14.24 -3.49
C GLU A 38 11.09 13.77 -3.22
N GLU A 39 10.16 14.12 -4.11
CA GLU A 39 8.77 13.66 -4.05
C GLU A 39 8.69 12.14 -4.21
N LYS A 40 9.56 11.57 -5.06
CA LYS A 40 9.68 10.13 -5.22
C LYS A 40 10.13 9.46 -3.92
N TRP A 41 11.17 9.97 -3.25
CA TRP A 41 11.67 9.39 -2.00
C TRP A 41 10.64 9.50 -0.87
N THR A 42 9.93 10.63 -0.81
CA THR A 42 8.81 10.84 0.12
C THR A 42 7.71 9.82 -0.09
N LEU A 43 7.33 9.60 -1.35
CA LEU A 43 6.37 8.57 -1.71
C LEU A 43 6.87 7.17 -1.34
N ASP A 44 8.11 6.83 -1.69
CA ASP A 44 8.70 5.51 -1.42
C ASP A 44 8.69 5.20 0.09
N ALA A 45 9.01 6.18 0.93
CA ALA A 45 8.94 6.06 2.38
C ALA A 45 7.50 5.78 2.85
N CYS A 46 6.52 6.55 2.37
CA CYS A 46 5.12 6.34 2.72
C CYS A 46 4.61 4.96 2.25
N LEU A 47 4.96 4.53 1.03
CA LEU A 47 4.55 3.23 0.51
C LEU A 47 5.09 2.06 1.35
N LYS A 48 6.29 2.21 1.90
CA LYS A 48 6.87 1.23 2.84
C LYS A 48 6.03 1.13 4.11
N GLU A 49 5.61 2.25 4.68
CA GLU A 49 4.71 2.27 5.84
C GLU A 49 3.34 1.68 5.52
N GLN A 50 2.77 2.06 4.38
CA GLN A 50 1.49 1.51 3.92
C GLN A 50 1.56 -0.01 3.73
N LYS A 51 2.68 -0.53 3.22
CA LYS A 51 2.91 -1.98 3.10
C LYS A 51 2.90 -2.65 4.47
N LEU A 52 3.56 -2.06 5.47
CA LEU A 52 3.55 -2.58 6.84
C LEU A 52 2.15 -2.55 7.46
N TRP A 53 1.40 -1.48 7.25
CA TRP A 53 0.01 -1.37 7.70
C TRP A 53 -0.88 -2.46 7.08
N LYS A 54 -0.80 -2.67 5.75
CA LYS A 54 -1.53 -3.73 5.05
C LYS A 54 -1.14 -5.11 5.59
N SER A 55 0.16 -5.34 5.80
CA SER A 55 0.66 -6.61 6.35
C SER A 55 0.08 -6.92 7.73
N ARG A 56 0.06 -5.94 8.65
CA ARG A 56 -0.55 -6.10 9.98
C ARG A 56 -2.04 -6.42 9.91
N ARG A 57 -2.78 -5.73 9.03
CA ARG A 57 -4.21 -5.99 8.82
C ARG A 57 -4.44 -7.40 8.28
N ASN A 58 -3.66 -7.82 7.28
CA ASN A 58 -3.77 -9.16 6.69
C ASN A 58 -3.45 -10.25 7.71
N LEU A 59 -2.45 -10.04 8.57
CA LEU A 59 -2.13 -10.97 9.65
C LEU A 59 -3.28 -11.11 10.64
N LYS A 60 -3.94 -10.01 11.03
CA LYS A 60 -5.13 -10.05 11.90
C LYS A 60 -6.25 -10.86 11.26
N LEU A 61 -6.59 -10.56 10.01
CA LEU A 61 -7.64 -11.26 9.27
C LEU A 61 -7.32 -12.76 9.08
N ALA A 62 -6.06 -13.10 8.82
CA ALA A 62 -5.62 -14.48 8.68
C ALA A 62 -5.77 -15.25 10.01
N ARG A 63 -5.41 -14.64 11.14
CA ARG A 63 -5.59 -15.23 12.48
C ARG A 63 -7.07 -15.46 12.79
N GLU A 64 -7.92 -14.48 12.54
CA GLU A 64 -9.37 -14.60 12.73
C GLU A 64 -9.97 -15.69 11.84
N SER A 65 -9.55 -15.76 10.57
CA SER A 65 -9.99 -16.79 9.65
C SER A 65 -9.56 -18.19 10.11
N LYS A 66 -8.31 -18.33 10.57
CA LYS A 66 -7.80 -19.59 11.11
C LYS A 66 -8.56 -20.03 12.36
N ALA A 67 -8.85 -19.10 13.28
CA ALA A 67 -9.64 -19.38 14.48
C ALA A 67 -11.07 -19.81 14.14
N ARG A 68 -11.74 -19.12 13.20
CA ARG A 68 -13.08 -19.52 12.73
C ARG A 68 -13.07 -20.91 12.10
N LEU A 69 -12.06 -21.23 11.29
CA LEU A 69 -11.94 -22.54 10.66
C LEU A 69 -11.68 -23.64 11.71
N ALA A 70 -10.79 -23.41 12.66
CA ALA A 70 -10.52 -24.35 13.74
C ALA A 70 -11.78 -24.67 14.55
N LYS A 71 -12.54 -23.64 14.96
CA LYS A 71 -13.82 -23.82 15.68
C LYS A 71 -14.82 -24.66 14.89
N LYS A 72 -14.98 -24.40 13.59
CA LYS A 72 -15.87 -25.19 12.72
C LYS A 72 -15.44 -26.65 12.63
N LEU A 73 -14.15 -26.91 12.49
CA LEU A 73 -13.61 -28.27 12.42
C LEU A 73 -13.81 -29.02 13.75
N GLU A 74 -13.68 -28.35 14.89
CA GLU A 74 -13.98 -28.94 16.20
C GLU A 74 -15.47 -29.27 16.35
N GLU A 75 -16.36 -28.34 15.96
CA GLU A 75 -17.82 -28.54 15.94
C GLU A 75 -18.23 -29.70 15.04
N GLU A 76 -17.57 -29.89 13.89
CA GLU A 76 -17.82 -31.02 12.99
C GLU A 76 -17.32 -32.35 13.56
N ARG A 77 -16.20 -32.35 14.29
CA ARG A 77 -15.64 -33.56 14.93
C ARG A 77 -16.43 -34.03 16.14
N ALA A 78 -17.16 -33.13 16.78
CA ALA A 78 -17.97 -33.42 17.97
C ALA A 78 -19.39 -33.92 17.63
N LYS A 79 -19.77 -33.92 16.34
CA LYS A 79 -21.00 -34.53 15.81
C LYS A 79 -20.76 -35.98 15.43
#